data_AF-A0A5R8NET0-F1
#
_entry.id   AF-A0A5R8NET0-F1
#
_cell.length_a   1.000
_cell.length_b   1.000
_cell.length_c   1.000
_cell.angle_alpha   90.00
_cell.angle_beta   90.00
_cell.angle_gamma   90.00
#
_symmetry.space_group_name_H-M   'P 1'
#
loop_
_entity.id
_entity.type
_entity.pdbx_description
1 polymer ?
#
loop_
_entity_poly.entity_id
_entity_poly.type
_entity_poly.pdbx_seq_one_letter_code
_entity_poly.pdbx_strand_id
1 'polypeptide(L)'
;MHQLRQSVRHDRRERPDASRHGALLLTATEAGRQVSEYNSAVGWQQLGACAGHPDPEAWFPISQNDTAETARDTCGSCPVRLACAQSAVAARDTNGIWAGFRLDQADERQALRMWLIEQTGTPAQTCIECGAKFVHTGKMRHRKCKACWLGNVSPEQCRDHLASLLAHLTLVEVAELTGVERHTLGRIADGRQESVKQSTVDAIMSIELVGSAAPA
;
A
#
# COMPACT_ATOMS: atom_id res chain seq x y z
N MET A 1 -48.02 16.15 74.50
CA MET A 1 -48.07 17.60 74.78
C MET A 1 -47.00 18.27 73.94
N HIS A 2 -47.44 19.09 72.97
CA HIS A 2 -46.77 20.13 72.14
C HIS A 2 -45.33 19.92 71.59
N GLN A 3 -45.09 19.92 70.26
CA GLN A 3 -45.11 21.04 69.27
C GLN A 3 -44.04 22.12 69.56
N LEU A 4 -43.20 22.66 68.66
CA LEU A 4 -43.31 23.09 67.24
C LEU A 4 -41.93 22.99 66.54
N ARG A 5 -41.79 22.53 65.29
CA ARG A 5 -41.95 23.19 63.96
C ARG A 5 -41.08 24.44 63.70
N GLN A 6 -40.18 24.32 62.70
CA GLN A 6 -39.89 25.22 61.55
C GLN A 6 -38.80 24.52 60.71
N SER A 7 -39.03 23.86 59.56
CA SER A 7 -39.42 24.30 58.21
C SER A 7 -38.45 25.26 57.50
N VAL A 8 -37.59 24.72 56.63
CA VAL A 8 -37.21 25.36 55.35
C VAL A 8 -37.25 24.29 54.25
N ARG A 9 -37.89 24.65 53.14
CA ARG A 9 -38.17 23.83 51.95
C ARG A 9 -37.08 24.05 50.89
N HIS A 10 -36.69 22.99 50.19
CA HIS A 10 -36.46 22.96 48.73
C HIS A 10 -36.74 21.50 48.30
N ASP A 11 -37.94 21.21 47.79
CA ASP A 11 -38.26 21.08 46.35
C ASP A 11 -37.28 20.12 45.65
N ARG A 12 -37.51 18.80 45.74
CA ARG A 12 -38.35 17.91 44.91
C ARG A 12 -37.82 17.75 43.47
N ARG A 13 -37.88 16.48 43.04
CA ARG A 13 -37.75 15.92 41.68
C ARG A 13 -36.32 15.49 41.34
N GLU A 14 -36.04 14.31 40.85
CA GLU A 14 -36.77 13.06 40.63
C GLU A 14 -35.67 12.07 40.17
N ARG A 15 -35.80 10.79 40.49
CA ARG A 15 -34.87 9.74 40.04
C ARG A 15 -34.92 9.63 38.51
N PRO A 16 -33.80 9.48 37.78
CA PRO A 16 -33.87 9.17 36.36
C PRO A 16 -34.49 7.79 36.17
N ASP A 17 -35.64 7.78 35.51
CA ASP A 17 -36.43 6.65 35.06
C ASP A 17 -35.65 5.77 34.08
N ALA A 18 -35.64 4.47 34.36
CA ALA A 18 -35.07 3.39 33.54
C ALA A 18 -35.93 3.04 32.30
N SER A 19 -36.69 4.01 31.77
CA SER A 19 -37.64 3.80 30.66
C SER A 19 -37.41 4.79 29.52
N ARG A 20 -36.19 4.81 28.97
CA ARG A 20 -35.96 5.24 27.59
C ARG A 20 -35.03 4.26 26.89
N HIS A 21 -35.51 3.02 26.76
CA HIS A 21 -35.01 2.11 25.74
C HIS A 21 -35.49 2.59 24.37
N GLY A 22 -34.93 3.71 23.90
CA GLY A 22 -34.74 3.89 22.46
C GLY A 22 -33.58 2.99 22.11
N ALA A 23 -33.87 1.76 21.71
CA ALA A 23 -32.88 0.88 21.11
C ALA A 23 -32.28 1.65 19.92
N LEU A 24 -31.07 2.17 20.09
CA LEU A 24 -30.25 2.58 18.98
C LEU A 24 -29.91 1.27 18.27
N LEU A 25 -30.76 0.88 17.31
CA LEU A 25 -30.38 -0.04 16.26
C LEU A 25 -29.27 0.67 15.48
N LEU A 26 -28.03 0.60 15.99
CA LEU A 26 -26.87 0.85 15.17
C LEU A 26 -27.02 -0.08 13.98
N THR A 27 -27.19 0.50 12.80
CA THR A 27 -27.24 -0.30 11.59
C THR A 27 -25.92 -1.08 11.52
N ALA A 28 -25.93 -2.31 11.00
CA ALA A 28 -24.74 -3.15 10.92
C ALA A 28 -23.53 -2.43 10.26
N THR A 29 -23.82 -1.45 9.41
CA THR A 29 -22.87 -0.53 8.78
C THR A 29 -22.18 0.43 9.76
N GLU A 30 -22.91 1.04 10.69
CA GLU A 30 -22.36 1.96 11.70
C GLU A 30 -21.56 1.20 12.77
N ALA A 31 -22.07 0.05 13.20
CA ALA A 31 -21.34 -0.86 14.07
C ALA A 31 -20.03 -1.35 13.40
N GLY A 32 -20.08 -1.70 12.11
CA GLY A 32 -18.88 -2.08 11.34
C GLY A 32 -17.85 -0.95 11.19
N ARG A 33 -18.30 0.29 11.00
CA ARG A 33 -17.43 1.47 10.93
C ARG A 33 -16.77 1.76 12.29
N GLN A 34 -17.55 1.71 13.36
CA GLN A 34 -17.06 1.97 14.72
C GLN A 34 -16.09 0.89 15.19
N VAL A 35 -16.31 -0.38 14.82
CA VAL A 35 -15.35 -1.48 15.05
C VAL A 35 -14.05 -1.25 14.27
N SER A 36 -14.11 -0.76 13.03
CA SER A 36 -12.91 -0.45 12.24
C SER A 36 -12.08 0.70 12.82
N GLU A 37 -12.74 1.71 13.38
CA GLU A 37 -12.10 2.89 13.99
C GLU A 37 -11.55 2.55 15.39
N TYR A 38 -12.26 1.74 16.18
CA TYR A 38 -11.77 1.22 17.46
C TYR A 38 -10.57 0.28 17.27
N ASN A 39 -10.62 -0.63 16.29
CA ASN A 39 -9.50 -1.52 15.96
C ASN A 39 -8.28 -0.79 15.37
N SER A 40 -8.44 0.45 14.89
CA SER A 40 -7.30 1.29 14.48
C SER A 40 -6.80 2.20 15.60
N ALA A 41 -7.65 2.52 16.59
CA ALA A 41 -7.24 3.18 17.84
C ALA A 41 -6.51 2.22 18.80
N VAL A 42 -6.90 0.94 18.82
CA VAL A 42 -6.24 -0.15 19.54
C VAL A 42 -5.12 -0.70 18.65
N GLY A 43 -3.86 -0.48 19.03
CA GLY A 43 -2.72 -1.01 18.26
C GLY A 43 -2.78 -2.54 18.12
N TRP A 44 -2.39 -3.06 16.96
CA TRP A 44 -2.46 -4.50 16.64
C TRP A 44 -1.82 -5.39 17.71
N GLN A 45 -0.82 -4.87 18.45
CA GLN A 45 -0.15 -5.56 19.55
C GLN A 45 -1.13 -6.01 20.63
N GLN A 46 -2.17 -5.22 20.92
CA GLN A 46 -3.16 -5.53 21.96
C GLN A 46 -4.12 -6.65 21.54
N LEU A 47 -4.22 -6.93 20.24
CA LEU A 47 -5.05 -8.01 19.68
C LEU A 47 -4.25 -9.30 19.46
N GLY A 48 -2.97 -9.34 19.88
CA GLY A 48 -2.12 -10.52 19.80
C GLY A 48 -2.60 -11.64 20.71
N ALA A 49 -2.54 -12.90 20.23
CA ALA A 49 -2.78 -14.07 21.09
C ALA A 49 -1.76 -14.16 22.25
N CYS A 50 -0.57 -13.57 22.08
CA CYS A 50 0.43 -13.41 23.13
C CYS A 50 0.13 -12.26 24.10
N ALA A 51 -0.80 -11.36 23.76
CA ALA A 51 -1.13 -10.22 24.60
C ALA A 51 -1.78 -10.71 25.91
N GLY A 52 -1.14 -10.42 27.04
CA GLY A 52 -1.61 -10.86 28.35
C GLY A 52 -1.24 -12.31 28.71
N HIS A 53 -0.35 -12.96 27.96
CA HIS A 53 0.20 -14.25 28.39
C HIS A 53 0.94 -14.11 29.74
N PRO A 54 0.77 -15.04 30.69
CA PRO A 54 1.40 -14.95 32.02
C PRO A 54 2.93 -15.04 31.99
N ASP A 55 3.48 -15.65 30.94
CA ASP A 55 4.92 -15.74 30.71
C ASP A 55 5.29 -15.01 29.40
N PRO A 56 5.64 -13.72 29.44
CA PRO A 56 6.08 -12.97 28.26
C PRO A 56 7.49 -13.35 27.80
N GLU A 57 8.33 -13.88 28.69
CA GLU A 57 9.72 -14.29 28.39
C GLU A 57 9.76 -15.50 27.45
N ALA A 58 8.66 -16.26 27.34
CA ALA A 58 8.49 -17.32 26.36
C ALA A 58 8.74 -16.87 24.90
N TRP A 59 8.48 -15.59 24.58
CA TRP A 59 8.76 -15.01 23.25
C TRP A 59 10.20 -14.54 23.08
N PHE A 60 11.03 -14.59 24.13
CA PHE A 60 12.46 -14.23 24.08
C PHE A 60 13.35 -15.37 24.62
N PRO A 61 13.28 -16.58 24.02
CA PRO A 61 13.94 -17.75 24.57
C PRO A 61 15.47 -17.70 24.39
N ILE A 62 16.20 -18.03 25.45
CA ILE A 62 17.68 -18.12 25.45
C ILE A 62 18.17 -19.37 24.70
N SER A 63 17.39 -20.45 24.69
CA SER A 63 17.71 -21.71 24.01
C SER A 63 16.53 -22.22 23.18
N GLN A 64 16.73 -23.30 22.41
CA GLN A 64 15.63 -24.03 21.79
C GLN A 64 15.08 -25.04 22.81
N ASN A 65 13.96 -24.70 23.44
CA ASN A 65 13.28 -25.50 24.46
C ASN A 65 11.75 -25.50 24.22
N ASP A 66 11.01 -26.31 24.98
CA ASP A 66 9.55 -26.46 24.86
C ASP A 66 8.80 -25.12 25.00
N THR A 67 9.35 -24.18 25.77
CA THR A 67 8.81 -22.82 25.93
C THR A 67 8.81 -22.06 24.61
N ALA A 68 9.90 -22.17 23.83
CA ALA A 68 10.01 -21.56 22.52
C ALA A 68 9.02 -22.19 21.52
N GLU A 69 8.81 -23.51 21.57
CA GLU A 69 7.84 -24.20 20.72
C GLU A 69 6.41 -23.75 21.01
N THR A 70 6.03 -23.70 22.29
CA THR A 70 4.71 -23.23 22.73
C THR A 70 4.42 -21.79 22.27
N ALA A 71 5.42 -20.90 22.35
CA ALA A 71 5.28 -19.52 21.87
C ALA A 71 5.11 -19.45 20.34
N ARG A 72 5.81 -20.31 19.58
CA ARG A 72 5.63 -20.39 18.11
C ARG A 72 4.24 -20.88 17.75
N ASP A 73 3.72 -21.90 18.41
CA ASP A 73 2.38 -22.44 18.17
C ASP A 73 1.30 -21.38 18.42
N THR A 74 1.45 -20.64 19.52
CA THR A 74 0.57 -19.50 19.84
C THR A 74 0.59 -18.45 18.73
N CYS A 75 1.75 -18.19 18.13
CA CYS A 75 1.85 -17.25 17.01
C CYS A 75 1.26 -17.81 15.71
N GLY A 76 1.29 -19.13 15.50
CA GLY A 76 0.85 -19.79 14.28
C GLY A 76 -0.61 -19.50 13.91
N SER A 77 -1.47 -19.41 14.92
CA SER A 77 -2.91 -19.15 14.81
C SER A 77 -3.33 -17.72 15.21
N CYS A 78 -2.36 -16.84 15.53
CA CYS A 78 -2.63 -15.50 16.04
C CYS A 78 -3.34 -14.61 15.00
N PRO A 79 -4.44 -13.91 15.35
CA PRO A 79 -5.22 -13.12 14.39
C PRO A 79 -4.46 -11.92 13.80
N VAL A 80 -3.41 -11.46 14.48
CA VAL A 80 -2.56 -10.34 14.04
C VAL A 80 -1.20 -10.78 13.50
N ARG A 81 -1.04 -12.07 13.15
CA ARG A 81 0.23 -12.64 12.67
C ARG A 81 0.83 -11.84 11.50
N LEU A 82 -0.01 -11.38 10.57
CA LEU A 82 0.42 -10.56 9.43
C LEU A 82 0.96 -9.19 9.87
N ALA A 83 0.23 -8.46 10.71
CA ALA A 83 0.66 -7.15 11.22
C ALA A 83 1.94 -7.28 12.08
N CYS A 84 2.04 -8.35 12.88
CA CYS A 84 3.23 -8.71 13.65
C CYS A 84 4.46 -8.91 12.73
N ALA A 85 4.30 -9.70 11.65
CA ALA A 85 5.35 -9.93 10.67
C ALA A 85 5.79 -8.64 9.95
N GLN A 86 4.83 -7.81 9.53
CA GLN A 86 5.12 -6.52 8.90
C GLN A 86 5.92 -5.61 9.83
N SER A 87 5.51 -5.52 11.10
CA SER A 87 6.20 -4.72 12.11
C SER A 87 7.63 -5.20 12.31
N ALA A 88 7.83 -6.51 12.53
CA ALA A 88 9.15 -7.10 12.75
C ALA A 88 10.10 -6.87 11.56
N VAL A 89 9.61 -7.08 10.33
CA VAL A 89 10.42 -6.88 9.11
C VAL A 89 10.75 -5.40 8.89
N ALA A 90 9.80 -4.49 9.16
CA ALA A 90 10.00 -3.05 9.01
C ALA A 90 10.98 -2.49 10.06
N ALA A 91 10.84 -2.90 11.32
CA ALA A 91 11.72 -2.53 12.43
C ALA A 91 13.12 -3.16 12.32
N ARG A 92 13.26 -4.22 11.51
CA ARG A 92 14.48 -5.03 11.39
C ARG A 92 14.86 -5.69 12.71
N ASP A 93 13.86 -6.18 13.44
CA ASP A 93 14.08 -6.90 14.69
C ASP A 93 14.93 -8.15 14.47
N THR A 94 15.80 -8.43 15.44
CA THR A 94 16.75 -9.57 15.39
C THR A 94 16.64 -10.49 16.59
N ASN A 95 15.66 -10.28 17.48
CA ASN A 95 15.54 -11.02 18.73
C ASN A 95 14.08 -11.46 18.93
N GLY A 96 13.92 -12.60 19.60
CA GLY A 96 12.63 -13.14 20.01
C GLY A 96 11.83 -13.81 18.88
N ILE A 97 10.63 -14.27 19.21
CA ILE A 97 9.68 -14.94 18.31
C ILE A 97 8.66 -13.91 17.82
N TRP A 98 8.58 -13.75 16.50
CA TRP A 98 7.64 -12.85 15.84
C TRP A 98 6.91 -13.61 14.74
N ALA A 99 5.57 -13.54 14.75
CA ALA A 99 4.72 -14.25 13.79
C ALA A 99 5.04 -15.76 13.65
N GLY A 100 5.60 -16.38 14.69
CA GLY A 100 6.01 -17.79 14.74
C GLY A 100 7.45 -18.08 14.30
N PHE A 101 8.21 -17.03 13.97
CA PHE A 101 9.60 -17.11 13.52
C PHE A 101 10.56 -16.53 14.57
N ARG A 102 11.64 -17.25 14.85
CA ARG A 102 12.72 -16.89 15.76
C ARG A 102 13.72 -15.95 15.09
N LEU A 103 13.67 -14.67 15.44
CA LEU A 103 14.48 -13.66 14.76
C LEU A 103 15.94 -13.64 15.17
N ASP A 104 16.35 -14.38 16.20
CA ASP A 104 17.76 -14.61 16.53
C ASP A 104 18.46 -15.45 15.44
N GLN A 105 17.71 -16.31 14.74
CA GLN A 105 18.24 -17.19 13.69
C GLN A 105 18.12 -16.57 12.28
N ALA A 106 19.21 -16.63 11.50
CA ALA A 106 19.28 -15.93 10.21
C ALA A 106 18.37 -16.54 9.13
N ASP A 107 18.24 -17.85 9.13
CA ASP A 107 17.35 -18.63 8.28
C ASP A 107 15.88 -18.37 8.62
N GLU A 108 15.50 -18.32 9.90
CA GLU A 108 14.13 -17.98 10.31
C GLU A 108 13.76 -16.52 10.01
N ARG A 109 14.70 -15.57 10.13
CA ARG A 109 14.49 -14.19 9.63
C ARG A 109 14.25 -14.16 8.13
N GLN A 110 14.94 -15.02 7.38
CA GLN A 110 14.73 -15.12 5.93
C GLN A 110 13.37 -15.78 5.63
N ALA A 111 13.00 -16.83 6.36
CA ALA A 111 11.71 -17.49 6.24
C ALA A 111 10.54 -16.53 6.55
N LEU A 112 10.64 -15.70 7.59
CA LEU A 112 9.66 -14.65 7.89
C LEU A 112 9.47 -13.69 6.72
N ARG A 113 10.57 -13.23 6.09
CA ARG A 113 10.50 -12.33 4.94
C ARG A 113 9.84 -13.00 3.74
N MET A 114 10.16 -14.26 3.47
CA MET A 114 9.57 -15.02 2.37
C MET A 114 8.09 -15.27 2.61
N TRP A 115 7.71 -15.68 3.82
CA TRP A 115 6.33 -15.83 4.24
C TRP A 115 5.55 -14.52 4.08
N LEU A 116 6.12 -13.38 4.52
CA LEU A 116 5.46 -12.09 4.38
C LEU A 116 5.23 -11.72 2.91
N ILE A 117 6.23 -11.95 2.03
CA ILE A 117 6.09 -11.73 0.59
C ILE A 117 5.02 -12.65 -0.01
N GLU A 118 4.91 -13.89 0.44
CA GLU A 118 3.84 -14.80 0.02
C GLU A 118 2.45 -14.28 0.41
N GLN A 119 2.32 -13.70 1.62
CA GLN A 119 1.04 -13.16 2.10
C GLN A 119 0.65 -11.82 1.44
N THR A 120 1.62 -10.92 1.19
CA THR A 120 1.34 -9.53 0.76
C THR A 120 1.79 -9.19 -0.65
N GLY A 121 2.49 -10.10 -1.32
CA GLY A 121 3.28 -9.79 -2.50
C GLY A 121 4.57 -9.03 -2.17
N THR A 122 5.44 -8.86 -3.17
CA THR A 122 6.69 -8.12 -3.04
C THR A 122 6.41 -6.63 -2.82
N PRO A 123 7.03 -5.98 -1.83
CA PRO A 123 6.78 -4.56 -1.54
C PRO A 123 7.15 -3.68 -2.73
N ALA A 124 6.16 -2.93 -3.23
CA ALA A 124 6.35 -1.94 -4.28
C ALA A 124 7.03 -0.68 -3.73
N GLN A 125 7.93 -0.10 -4.53
CA GLN A 125 8.58 1.18 -4.29
C GLN A 125 7.97 2.24 -5.22
N THR A 126 8.01 3.50 -4.81
CA THR A 126 7.62 4.64 -5.65
C THR A 126 8.84 5.18 -6.37
N CYS A 127 8.76 5.33 -7.70
CA CYS A 127 9.84 5.90 -8.49
C CYS A 127 10.03 7.38 -8.14
N ILE A 128 11.26 7.80 -7.85
CA ILE A 128 11.56 9.20 -7.52
C ILE A 128 11.46 10.17 -8.70
N GLU A 129 11.29 9.67 -9.92
CA GLU A 129 11.28 10.47 -11.15
C GLU A 129 9.88 10.56 -11.74
N CYS A 130 9.19 9.43 -11.95
CA CYS A 130 7.82 9.44 -12.49
C CYS A 130 6.72 9.16 -11.45
N GLY A 131 7.06 8.85 -10.19
CA GLY A 131 6.06 8.51 -9.17
C GLY A 131 5.39 7.14 -9.33
N ALA A 132 5.73 6.36 -10.36
CA ALA A 132 5.12 5.04 -10.57
C ALA A 132 5.47 4.07 -9.44
N LYS A 133 4.50 3.25 -9.00
CA LYS A 133 4.75 2.11 -8.12
C LYS A 133 5.38 0.97 -8.92
N PHE A 134 6.47 0.41 -8.44
CA PHE A 134 7.21 -0.64 -9.15
C PHE A 134 7.91 -1.60 -8.18
N VAL A 135 8.18 -2.82 -8.66
CA VAL A 135 8.91 -3.84 -7.90
C VAL A 135 10.24 -4.11 -8.62
N HIS A 136 11.33 -4.19 -7.85
CA HIS A 136 12.60 -4.63 -8.42
C HIS A 136 12.63 -6.15 -8.56
N THR A 137 12.75 -6.60 -9.80
CA THR A 137 13.09 -7.97 -10.12
C THR A 137 14.61 -8.09 -10.20
N GLY A 138 15.31 -8.29 -9.07
CA GLY A 138 16.77 -8.48 -9.06
C GLY A 138 17.49 -8.04 -7.78
N LYS A 139 18.82 -8.15 -7.79
CA LYS A 139 19.70 -7.80 -6.66
C LYS A 139 19.90 -6.28 -6.48
N MET A 140 19.78 -5.50 -7.54
CA MET A 140 20.03 -4.05 -7.53
C MET A 140 18.74 -3.28 -7.26
N ARG A 141 18.72 -2.47 -6.19
CA ARG A 141 17.56 -1.67 -5.76
C ARG A 141 17.75 -0.19 -6.07
N HIS A 142 17.55 0.20 -7.32
CA HIS A 142 17.58 1.62 -7.73
C HIS A 142 16.35 2.37 -7.19
N ARG A 143 16.42 3.69 -6.98
CA ARG A 143 15.21 4.46 -6.58
C ARG A 143 14.30 4.84 -7.76
N LYS A 144 14.68 4.46 -8.98
CA LYS A 144 13.95 4.71 -10.23
C LYS A 144 13.35 3.41 -10.76
N CYS A 145 12.19 3.49 -11.43
CA CYS A 145 11.61 2.36 -12.16
C CYS A 145 12.47 2.01 -13.39
N LYS A 146 12.20 0.83 -13.99
CA LYS A 146 12.97 0.35 -15.15
C LYS A 146 12.97 1.35 -16.32
N ALA A 147 11.82 1.95 -16.64
CA ALA A 147 11.70 2.91 -17.73
C ALA A 147 12.54 4.18 -17.47
N CYS A 148 12.34 4.81 -16.31
CA CYS A 148 13.09 6.00 -15.88
C CYS A 148 14.59 5.76 -15.80
N TRP A 149 15.03 4.61 -15.28
CA TRP A 149 16.45 4.26 -15.22
C TRP A 149 17.06 4.10 -16.62
N LEU A 150 16.29 3.58 -17.58
CA LEU A 150 16.69 3.48 -18.98
C LEU A 150 16.54 4.81 -19.75
N GLY A 151 16.04 5.89 -19.13
CA GLY A 151 15.75 7.16 -19.82
C GLY A 151 14.61 7.04 -20.83
N ASN A 152 13.67 6.13 -20.60
CA ASN A 152 12.44 6.04 -21.39
C ASN A 152 11.34 6.91 -20.76
N VAL A 153 10.51 7.50 -21.62
CA VAL A 153 9.38 8.36 -21.27
C VAL A 153 8.07 7.80 -21.83
N SER A 154 6.94 8.36 -21.37
CA SER A 154 5.61 8.03 -21.89
C SER A 154 5.50 8.47 -23.36
N PRO A 155 4.98 7.62 -24.27
CA PRO A 155 4.79 7.99 -25.67
C PRO A 155 3.48 8.74 -25.94
N GLU A 156 2.70 9.10 -24.92
CA GLU A 156 1.37 9.70 -25.07
C GLU A 156 1.40 10.97 -25.94
N GLN A 157 2.26 11.93 -25.61
CA GLN A 157 2.35 13.19 -26.34
C GLN A 157 2.76 12.99 -27.81
N CYS A 158 3.78 12.17 -28.08
CA CYS A 158 4.20 11.93 -29.46
C CYS A 158 3.23 11.03 -30.23
N ARG A 159 2.42 10.20 -29.55
CA ARG A 159 1.38 9.40 -30.18
C ARG A 159 0.25 10.28 -30.72
N ASP A 160 -0.21 11.25 -29.94
CA ASP A 160 -1.27 12.17 -30.35
C ASP A 160 -0.81 13.03 -31.53
N HIS A 161 0.44 13.51 -31.48
CA HIS A 161 1.04 14.23 -32.61
C HIS A 161 1.20 13.33 -33.83
N LEU A 162 1.71 12.10 -33.65
CA LEU A 162 1.86 11.13 -34.73
C LEU A 162 0.51 10.80 -35.38
N ALA A 163 -0.57 10.66 -34.61
CA ALA A 163 -1.91 10.45 -35.15
C ALA A 163 -2.35 11.64 -36.04
N SER A 164 -2.01 12.87 -35.64
CA SER A 164 -2.27 14.08 -36.42
C SER A 164 -1.44 14.12 -37.72
N LEU A 165 -0.15 13.74 -37.65
CA LEU A 165 0.72 13.60 -38.83
C LEU A 165 0.17 12.56 -39.81
N LEU A 166 -0.28 11.41 -39.31
CA LEU A 166 -0.79 10.30 -40.12
C LEU A 166 -2.14 10.59 -40.81
N ALA A 167 -2.80 11.69 -40.47
CA ALA A 167 -3.94 12.18 -41.23
C ALA A 167 -3.53 12.82 -42.58
N HIS A 168 -2.26 13.22 -42.72
CA HIS A 168 -1.74 13.94 -43.89
C HIS A 168 -0.53 13.26 -44.54
N LEU A 169 0.18 12.41 -43.79
CA LEU A 169 1.40 11.73 -44.21
C LEU A 169 1.23 10.22 -44.02
N THR A 170 1.92 9.45 -44.85
CA THR A 170 2.08 8.01 -44.65
C THR A 170 3.11 7.73 -43.56
N LEU A 171 3.03 6.55 -42.95
CA LEU A 171 4.06 6.08 -42.02
C LEU A 171 5.47 6.05 -42.61
N VAL A 172 5.60 5.89 -43.94
CA VAL A 172 6.90 5.88 -44.64
C VAL A 172 7.49 7.28 -44.64
N GLU A 173 6.71 8.29 -45.02
CA GLU A 173 7.15 9.70 -45.04
C GLU A 173 7.55 10.18 -43.64
N VAL A 174 6.78 9.83 -42.61
CA VAL A 174 7.13 10.17 -41.22
C VAL A 174 8.43 9.48 -40.79
N ALA A 175 8.66 8.23 -41.18
CA ALA A 175 9.92 7.53 -40.88
C ALA A 175 11.13 8.21 -41.52
N GLU A 176 10.99 8.67 -42.77
CA GLU A 176 12.04 9.40 -43.49
C GLU A 176 12.34 10.76 -42.86
N LEU A 177 11.31 11.49 -42.44
CA LEU A 177 11.47 12.81 -41.81
C LEU A 177 12.08 12.74 -40.41
N THR A 178 11.69 11.73 -39.61
CA THR A 178 12.15 11.61 -38.22
C THR A 178 13.43 10.80 -38.06
N GLY A 179 13.79 9.96 -39.04
CA GLY A 179 14.81 8.93 -38.91
C GLY A 179 14.43 7.80 -37.95
N VAL A 180 13.18 7.75 -37.47
CA VAL A 180 12.68 6.69 -36.59
C VAL A 180 12.18 5.52 -37.44
N GLU A 181 12.54 4.30 -37.06
CA GLU A 181 12.10 3.10 -37.79
C GLU A 181 10.57 3.04 -37.91
N ARG A 182 10.09 2.77 -39.13
CA ARG A 182 8.66 2.65 -39.46
C ARG A 182 7.89 1.68 -38.56
N HIS A 183 8.52 0.56 -38.18
CA HIS A 183 7.92 -0.41 -37.26
C HIS A 183 7.71 0.18 -35.86
N THR A 184 8.67 0.97 -35.37
CA THR A 184 8.58 1.67 -34.09
C THR A 184 7.46 2.72 -34.13
N LEU A 185 7.38 3.51 -35.20
CA LEU A 185 6.29 4.47 -35.41
C LEU A 185 4.92 3.77 -35.44
N GLY A 186 4.78 2.66 -36.16
CA GLY A 186 3.54 1.88 -36.20
C GLY A 186 3.11 1.36 -34.82
N ARG A 187 4.06 0.86 -34.01
CA ARG A 187 3.76 0.44 -32.63
C ARG A 187 3.34 1.59 -31.73
N ILE A 188 3.91 2.78 -31.91
CA ILE A 188 3.53 3.99 -31.17
C ILE A 188 2.11 4.39 -31.56
N ALA A 189 1.82 4.47 -32.87
CA ALA A 189 0.51 4.83 -33.40
C ALA A 189 -0.60 3.88 -32.94
N ASP A 190 -0.35 2.56 -32.96
CA ASP A 190 -1.31 1.55 -32.51
C ASP A 190 -1.43 1.45 -30.97
N GLY A 191 -0.72 2.30 -30.22
CA GLY A 191 -0.72 2.29 -28.75
C GLY A 191 -0.06 1.09 -28.09
N ARG A 192 0.56 0.19 -28.88
CA ARG A 192 1.26 -1.02 -28.40
C ARG A 192 2.62 -0.71 -27.77
N GLN A 193 3.13 0.50 -27.94
CA GLN A 193 4.35 0.95 -27.31
C GLN A 193 4.05 1.66 -25.99
N GLU A 194 4.53 1.10 -24.88
CA GLU A 194 4.30 1.61 -23.52
C GLU A 194 5.37 2.61 -23.07
N SER A 195 6.56 2.58 -23.67
CA SER A 195 7.65 3.52 -23.37
C SER A 195 8.56 3.72 -24.58
N VAL A 196 9.10 4.93 -24.73
CA VAL A 196 9.99 5.33 -25.83
C VAL A 196 11.17 6.15 -25.32
N LYS A 197 12.24 6.27 -26.09
CA LYS A 197 13.33 7.18 -25.77
C LYS A 197 12.89 8.62 -25.97
N GLN A 198 13.44 9.54 -25.17
CA GLN A 198 13.18 10.98 -25.34
C GLN A 198 13.54 11.45 -26.75
N SER A 199 14.65 10.97 -27.32
CA SER A 199 15.04 11.29 -28.70
C SER A 199 14.01 10.90 -29.75
N THR A 200 13.24 9.82 -29.54
CA THR A 200 12.14 9.43 -30.42
C THR A 200 10.95 10.38 -30.30
N VAL A 201 10.64 10.83 -29.08
CA VAL A 201 9.62 11.86 -28.85
C VAL A 201 10.03 13.14 -29.56
N ASP A 202 11.25 13.62 -29.31
CA ASP A 202 11.76 14.87 -29.89
C ASP A 202 11.76 14.83 -31.43
N ALA A 203 12.14 13.69 -32.01
CA ALA A 203 12.13 13.50 -33.46
C ALA A 203 10.73 13.52 -34.07
N ILE A 204 9.72 12.93 -33.40
CA ILE A 204 8.33 12.96 -33.89
C ILE A 204 7.76 14.38 -33.73
N MET A 205 8.03 15.02 -32.60
CA MET A 205 7.50 16.35 -32.28
C MET A 205 8.12 17.48 -33.11
N SER A 206 9.26 17.25 -33.76
CA SER A 206 9.91 18.27 -34.62
C SER A 206 9.23 18.46 -35.98
N ILE A 207 8.31 17.56 -36.38
CA ILE A 207 7.57 17.71 -37.64
C ILE A 207 6.41 18.68 -37.43
N GLU A 208 6.44 19.79 -38.15
CA GLU A 208 5.34 20.75 -38.22
C GLU A 208 4.55 20.56 -39.53
N LEU A 209 3.23 20.39 -39.43
CA LEU A 209 2.34 20.42 -40.59
C LEU A 209 2.11 21.88 -40.98
N VAL A 210 2.92 22.40 -41.92
CA VAL A 210 2.67 23.72 -42.48
C VAL A 210 1.40 23.64 -43.31
N GLY A 211 0.34 24.31 -42.85
CA GLY A 211 -0.88 24.48 -43.63
C GLY A 211 -0.53 25.13 -44.96
N SER A 212 -0.81 24.43 -46.07
CA SER A 212 -0.75 24.98 -47.41
C SER A 212 -1.70 26.19 -47.48
N ALA A 213 -1.15 27.39 -47.32
CA ALA A 213 -1.81 28.60 -47.77
C ALA A 213 -1.86 28.52 -49.30
N ALA A 214 -3.06 28.28 -49.82
CA ALA A 214 -3.33 28.19 -51.25
C ALA A 214 -2.81 29.43 -52.01
N PRO A 215 -2.28 29.28 -53.23
CA PRO A 215 -1.96 30.44 -54.06
C PRO A 215 -3.28 31.10 -54.51
N ALA A 216 -3.40 32.41 -54.29
CA ALA A 216 -4.40 33.28 -54.89
C ALA A 216 -3.70 34.26 -55.83
#